data_AF-A0AAW9Q4U2-F1
#
_entry.id   AF-A0AAW9Q4U2-F1
#
_cell.length_a   1.000
_cell.length_b   1.000
_cell.length_c   1.000
_cell.angle_alpha   90.00
_cell.angle_beta   90.00
_cell.angle_gamma   90.00
#
_symmetry.space_group_name_H-M   'P 1'
#
loop_
_entity.id
_entity.type
_entity.pdbx_description
1 polymer ?
#
loop_
_entity_poly.entity_id
_entity_poly.type
_entity_poly.pdbx_seq_one_letter_code
_entity_poly.pdbx_strand_id
1 'polypeptide(L)'
;MVQRIDNNHKPQNIDALDTELFRAITIMPKEIKVAVLDYAEYLINKHSQSNSHAIVQTQTPSKKRQAGLLKGKIWMADDFDAPLEDMKDYM
;
A
#
# COMPACT_ATOMS: atom_id res chain seq x y z
N MET A 1 -38.93 -1.55 -19.85
CA MET A 1 -37.93 -2.18 -20.74
C MET A 1 -36.57 -1.62 -20.34
N VAL A 2 -35.85 -2.30 -19.46
CA VAL A 2 -34.57 -1.82 -18.91
C VAL A 2 -33.47 -2.15 -19.91
N GLN A 3 -32.82 -1.13 -20.45
CA GLN A 3 -31.68 -1.29 -21.36
C GLN A 3 -30.51 -1.89 -20.57
N ARG A 4 -30.11 -3.09 -20.95
CA ARG A 4 -28.91 -3.76 -20.46
C ARG A 4 -27.72 -3.05 -21.11
N ILE A 5 -26.80 -2.54 -20.30
CA ILE A 5 -25.53 -1.99 -20.78
C ILE A 5 -24.62 -3.19 -21.05
N ASP A 6 -24.28 -3.39 -22.31
CA ASP A 6 -23.36 -4.43 -22.74
C ASP A 6 -21.94 -4.08 -22.28
N ASN A 7 -21.50 -4.73 -21.19
CA ASN A 7 -20.16 -4.62 -20.65
C ASN A 7 -19.17 -5.43 -21.49
N ASN A 8 -18.76 -4.97 -22.69
CA ASN A 8 -17.65 -5.63 -23.39
C ASN A 8 -16.95 -4.80 -24.48
N HIS A 9 -16.48 -3.61 -24.14
CA HIS A 9 -15.38 -3.01 -24.87
C HIS A 9 -14.39 -2.38 -23.90
N LYS A 10 -13.30 -3.09 -23.63
CA LYS A 10 -12.10 -2.47 -23.05
C LYS A 10 -11.39 -1.77 -24.21
N PRO A 11 -11.37 -0.43 -24.27
CA PRO A 11 -10.62 0.27 -25.31
C PRO A 11 -9.14 -0.08 -25.18
N GLN A 12 -8.57 -0.68 -26.23
CA GLN A 12 -7.14 -0.96 -26.36
C GLN A 12 -6.36 0.26 -26.89
N ASN A 13 -7.02 1.42 -26.99
CA ASN A 13 -6.49 2.69 -27.49
C ASN A 13 -6.46 3.72 -26.34
N ILE A 14 -5.31 4.34 -26.12
CA ILE A 14 -5.02 5.25 -25.00
C ILE A 14 -5.94 6.48 -25.06
N ASP A 15 -6.12 7.06 -26.25
CA ASP A 15 -6.93 8.28 -26.46
C ASP A 15 -8.42 8.05 -26.16
N ALA A 16 -8.91 6.84 -26.42
CA ALA A 16 -10.29 6.46 -26.14
C ALA A 16 -10.52 6.24 -24.63
N LEU A 17 -9.51 5.73 -23.92
CA LEU A 17 -9.58 5.52 -22.48
C LEU A 17 -9.63 6.86 -21.72
N ASP A 18 -8.81 7.83 -22.13
CA ASP A 18 -8.78 9.17 -21.52
C ASP A 18 -10.13 9.89 -21.67
N THR A 19 -10.75 9.74 -22.84
CA THR A 19 -12.07 10.31 -23.13
C THR A 19 -13.17 9.70 -22.24
N GLU A 20 -13.15 8.38 -22.05
CA GLU A 20 -14.10 7.69 -21.16
C GLU A 20 -13.91 8.06 -19.69
N LEU A 21 -12.66 8.17 -19.25
CA LEU A 21 -12.33 8.56 -17.88
C LEU A 21 -12.82 9.99 -17.57
N PHE A 22 -12.63 10.92 -18.51
CA PHE A 22 -13.12 12.29 -18.37
C PHE A 22 -14.65 12.36 -18.27
N ARG A 23 -15.36 11.58 -19.11
CA ARG A 23 -16.82 11.47 -19.03
C ARG A 23 -17.28 10.92 -17.68
N ALA A 24 -16.58 9.93 -17.12
CA ALA A 24 -16.93 9.39 -15.80
C ALA A 24 -16.76 10.46 -14.70
N ILE A 25 -15.63 11.18 -14.68
CA ILE A 25 -15.31 12.19 -13.65
C ILE A 25 -16.29 13.37 -13.70
N THR A 26 -16.77 13.76 -14.88
CA THR A 26 -17.74 14.86 -15.01
C THR A 26 -19.10 14.55 -14.36
N ILE A 27 -19.55 13.30 -14.39
CA ILE A 27 -20.84 12.85 -13.83
C ILE A 27 -20.78 12.68 -12.30
N MET A 28 -19.59 12.43 -11.73
CA MET A 28 -19.45 12.10 -10.31
C MET A 28 -19.81 13.27 -9.35
N PRO A 29 -20.37 12.99 -8.16
CA PRO A 29 -20.48 13.94 -7.05
C PRO A 29 -19.11 14.37 -6.51
N LYS A 30 -19.05 15.55 -5.87
CA LYS A 30 -17.81 16.15 -5.35
C LYS A 30 -17.03 15.22 -4.41
N GLU A 31 -17.74 14.52 -3.53
CA GLU A 31 -17.15 13.59 -2.56
C GLU A 31 -16.39 12.44 -3.23
N ILE A 32 -16.96 11.88 -4.30
CA ILE A 32 -16.35 10.76 -5.03
C ILE A 32 -15.14 11.24 -5.84
N LYS A 33 -15.16 12.48 -6.36
CA LYS A 33 -14.00 13.04 -7.07
C LYS A 33 -12.75 13.14 -6.19
N VAL A 34 -12.93 13.45 -4.91
CA VAL A 34 -11.81 13.50 -3.94
C VAL A 34 -11.21 12.10 -3.76
N ALA A 35 -12.04 11.08 -3.52
CA ALA A 35 -11.55 9.71 -3.36
C ALA A 35 -10.86 9.17 -4.64
N VAL A 36 -11.38 9.53 -5.82
CA VAL A 36 -10.76 9.16 -7.10
C VAL A 36 -9.41 9.87 -7.29
N LEU A 37 -9.30 11.14 -6.88
CA LEU A 37 -8.05 11.89 -6.91
C LEU A 37 -7.01 11.23 -5.99
N ASP A 38 -7.36 10.98 -4.73
CA ASP A 38 -6.48 10.33 -3.75
C ASP A 38 -5.98 8.98 -4.28
N TYR A 39 -6.86 8.21 -4.91
CA TYR A 39 -6.51 6.91 -5.49
C TYR A 39 -5.62 7.04 -6.73
N ALA A 40 -5.86 8.04 -7.59
CA ALA A 40 -5.01 8.31 -8.74
C ALA A 40 -3.59 8.70 -8.30
N GLU A 41 -3.46 9.57 -7.29
CA GLU A 41 -2.19 9.93 -6.69
C GLU A 41 -1.48 8.71 -6.08
N TYR A 42 -2.22 7.86 -5.35
CA TYR A 42 -1.70 6.60 -4.84
C TYR A 42 -1.14 5.70 -5.96
N LEU A 43 -1.85 5.56 -7.08
CA LEU A 43 -1.40 4.75 -8.21
C LEU A 43 -0.13 5.33 -8.86
N ILE A 44 -0.08 6.64 -9.11
CA ILE A 44 1.11 7.31 -9.66
C ILE A 44 2.31 7.10 -8.75
N ASN A 45 2.13 7.30 -7.44
CA ASN A 45 3.19 7.08 -6.45
C ASN A 45 3.61 5.61 -6.37
N LYS A 46 2.67 4.67 -6.40
CA LYS A 46 2.98 3.24 -6.40
C LYS A 46 3.80 2.81 -7.63
N HIS A 47 3.45 3.34 -8.80
CA HIS A 47 4.17 3.03 -10.04
C HIS A 47 5.51 3.77 -10.14
N SER A 48 5.65 5.00 -9.64
CA SER A 48 6.94 5.70 -9.58
C SER A 48 7.91 5.03 -8.59
N GLN A 49 7.43 4.59 -7.43
CA GLN A 49 8.20 3.80 -6.46
C GLN A 49 8.60 2.43 -7.02
N SER A 50 7.81 1.84 -7.92
CA SER A 50 8.20 0.57 -8.57
C SER A 50 9.42 0.68 -9.50
N ASN A 51 9.73 1.87 -10.02
CA ASN A 51 10.89 2.13 -10.89
C ASN A 51 12.07 2.79 -10.17
N SER A 52 11.89 3.26 -8.94
CA SER A 52 12.96 3.88 -8.15
C SER A 52 12.70 3.52 -6.69
N HIS A 53 13.42 2.52 -6.20
CA HIS A 53 13.27 1.87 -4.89
C HIS A 53 12.10 0.88 -4.79
N ALA A 54 12.46 -0.38 -5.02
CA ALA A 54 11.97 -1.50 -4.22
C ALA A 54 12.07 -1.18 -2.71
N ILE A 55 11.12 -0.41 -2.17
CA ILE A 55 10.66 -0.61 -0.81
C ILE A 55 9.72 -1.80 -0.91
N VAL A 56 10.34 -2.94 -0.63
CA VAL A 56 9.84 -4.31 -0.64
C VAL A 56 8.53 -4.40 0.19
N GLN A 57 7.40 -4.17 -0.45
CA GLN A 57 6.18 -4.94 -0.21
C GLN A 57 5.93 -5.86 -1.42
N THR A 58 7.00 -6.29 -2.06
CA THR A 58 6.94 -7.44 -2.95
C THR A 58 6.66 -8.66 -2.11
N GLN A 59 5.74 -9.46 -2.63
CA GLN A 59 5.48 -10.85 -2.28
C GLN A 59 6.74 -11.71 -2.54
N THR A 60 7.89 -11.32 -2.00
CA THR A 60 8.94 -12.28 -1.69
C THR A 60 8.32 -13.22 -0.67
N PRO A 61 8.48 -14.56 -0.79
CA PRO A 61 7.99 -15.46 0.25
C PRO A 61 8.61 -14.97 1.55
N SER A 62 7.77 -14.40 2.44
CA SER A 62 8.25 -13.84 3.69
C SER A 62 9.05 -14.93 4.36
N LYS A 63 10.36 -14.72 4.51
CA LYS A 63 11.23 -15.74 5.07
C LYS A 63 10.62 -16.12 6.41
N LYS A 64 10.12 -17.36 6.53
CA LYS A 64 9.42 -17.80 7.74
C LYS A 64 10.36 -17.54 8.92
N ARG A 65 9.90 -16.78 9.92
CA ARG A 65 10.69 -16.52 11.12
C ARG A 65 11.05 -17.87 11.75
N GLN A 66 12.33 -18.12 11.95
CA GLN A 66 12.79 -19.34 12.57
C GLN A 66 12.77 -19.15 14.09
N ALA A 67 11.90 -19.89 14.78
CA ALA A 67 11.88 -19.90 16.23
C ALA A 67 13.24 -20.35 16.77
N GLY A 68 13.74 -19.67 17.81
CA GLY A 68 15.02 -20.02 18.43
C GLY A 68 16.27 -19.61 17.63
N LEU A 69 16.15 -18.81 16.56
CA LEU A 69 17.31 -18.28 15.80
C LEU A 69 18.34 -17.57 16.71
N LEU A 70 17.86 -16.95 17.79
CA LEU A 70 18.66 -16.22 18.78
C LEU A 70 18.78 -16.96 20.13
N LYS A 71 18.44 -18.25 20.19
CA LYS A 71 18.56 -19.02 21.44
C LYS A 71 20.01 -19.00 21.94
N GLY A 72 20.21 -18.56 23.19
CA GLY A 72 21.53 -18.44 23.82
C GLY A 72 22.36 -17.23 23.36
N LYS A 73 21.82 -16.36 22.50
CA LYS A 73 22.48 -15.11 22.08
C LYS A 73 21.92 -13.88 22.78
N ILE A 74 20.78 -14.02 23.46
CA ILE A 74 20.12 -12.96 24.20
C ILE A 74 20.27 -13.27 25.68
N TRP A 75 20.71 -12.28 26.45
CA TRP A 75 20.68 -12.28 27.90
C TRP A 75 19.55 -11.36 28.36
N MET A 76 18.80 -11.79 29.37
CA MET A 76 17.70 -11.04 29.99
C MET A 76 17.93 -11.07 31.49
N ALA A 77 17.76 -9.92 32.15
CA ALA A 77 17.81 -9.83 33.60
C ALA A 77 16.67 -10.65 34.24
N ASP A 78 16.85 -11.06 35.49
CA ASP A 78 15.82 -11.82 36.23
C ASP A 78 14.54 -10.98 36.45
N ASP A 79 14.70 -9.66 36.55
CA ASP A 79 13.63 -8.68 36.59
C ASP A 79 13.56 -7.93 35.25
N PHE A 80 12.48 -8.15 34.50
CA PHE A 80 12.26 -7.52 33.19
C PHE A 80 11.88 -6.05 33.31
N ASP A 81 11.21 -5.66 34.39
CA ASP A 81 10.72 -4.29 34.59
C ASP A 81 11.82 -3.39 35.17
N ALA A 82 12.94 -3.96 35.62
CA ALA A 82 14.09 -3.20 36.09
C ALA A 82 14.70 -2.36 34.94
N PRO A 83 14.98 -1.06 35.19
CA PRO A 83 15.61 -0.22 34.19
C PRO A 83 17.04 -0.69 33.90
N LEU A 84 17.46 -0.59 32.64
CA LEU A 84 18.86 -0.78 32.27
C LEU A 84 19.72 0.30 32.94
N GLU A 85 20.93 -0.05 33.39
CA GLU A 85 21.85 0.88 34.08
C GLU A 85 22.02 2.20 33.31
N ASP A 86 22.23 2.10 32.00
CA ASP A 86 22.43 3.24 31.11
C ASP A 86 21.14 4.04 30.83
N MET A 87 19.97 3.50 31.20
CA MET A 87 18.65 4.12 30.97
C MET A 87 17.96 4.55 32.27
N LYS A 88 18.60 4.40 33.43
CA LYS A 88 18.03 4.79 34.74
C LYS A 88 17.65 6.26 34.81
N ASP A 89 18.39 7.14 34.15
CA ASP A 89 18.13 8.58 34.15
C ASP A 89 16.91 8.99 33.29
N TYR A 90 16.33 8.05 32.53
CA TYR A 90 15.22 8.30 31.58
C TYR A 90 13.90 7.63 31.94
N MET A 91 13.89 6.73 32.92
CA MET A 91 12.72 5.96 33.40
C MET A 91 12.23 6.53 34.74
#